data_AF-A0A1N7LTD5-F1
#
_entry.id   AF-A0A1N7LTD5-F1
#
_cell.length_a   1.000
_cell.length_b   1.000
_cell.length_c   1.000
_cell.angle_alpha   90.00
_cell.angle_beta   90.00
_cell.angle_gamma   90.00
#
_symmetry.space_group_name_H-M   'P 1'
#
loop_
_entity.id
_entity.type
_entity.pdbx_description
1 polymer ?
#
loop_
_entity_poly.entity_id
_entity_poly.type
_entity_poly.pdbx_seq_one_letter_code
_entity_poly.pdbx_strand_id
1 'polypeptide(L)'
;MKKLIPIIFILPLIFACNKDKENRYTRNSLEYNLYQGSDFNYEGKVTLRELVSGQLEMHIELIGAKSTEDYFFPAHLHFSTYDGPDSPIAFQLNPINNKDLKSTTILGMMSNGQNLDFEAFKNFDGHIKIHLAESGPDYNVILAAGNIGLNDNSRESFEREAISICLPTY
;
A
#
# COMPACT_ATOMS: atom_id res chain seq x y z
N MET A 1 -45.17 52.75 18.88
CA MET A 1 -43.79 52.37 18.47
C MET A 1 -43.76 50.85 18.35
N LYS A 2 -43.80 50.31 17.12
CA LYS A 2 -43.89 48.87 16.85
C LYS A 2 -42.49 48.26 16.96
N LYS A 3 -42.31 47.28 17.85
CA LYS A 3 -41.04 46.55 18.02
C LYS A 3 -40.95 45.46 16.94
N LEU A 4 -39.92 45.53 16.10
CA LEU A 4 -39.59 44.54 15.08
C LEU A 4 -38.66 43.48 15.72
N ILE A 5 -39.02 42.21 15.59
CA ILE A 5 -38.20 41.05 15.98
C ILE A 5 -37.50 40.53 14.71
N PRO A 6 -36.17 40.37 14.67
CA PRO A 6 -35.51 39.79 13.51
C PRO A 6 -35.57 38.26 13.60
N ILE A 7 -36.06 37.63 12.55
CA ILE A 7 -36.06 36.18 12.36
C ILE A 7 -34.67 35.78 11.83
N ILE A 8 -33.92 35.03 12.63
CA ILE A 8 -32.67 34.38 12.24
C ILE A 8 -33.02 33.23 11.28
N PHE A 9 -32.57 33.35 10.02
CA PHE A 9 -32.72 32.34 8.99
C PHE A 9 -31.48 31.42 9.03
N ILE A 10 -31.59 30.27 9.71
CA ILE A 10 -30.55 29.23 9.70
C ILE A 10 -30.70 28.45 8.39
N LEU A 11 -29.72 28.62 7.50
CA LEU A 11 -29.59 27.87 6.26
C LEU A 11 -28.96 26.50 6.58
N PRO A 12 -29.62 25.36 6.29
CA PRO A 12 -28.99 24.06 6.49
C PRO A 12 -28.05 23.81 5.30
N LEU A 13 -26.73 23.80 5.55
CA LEU A 13 -25.77 23.25 4.60
C LEU A 13 -25.97 21.74 4.52
N ILE A 14 -26.47 21.30 3.38
CA ILE A 14 -26.63 19.89 3.04
C ILE A 14 -25.23 19.30 2.85
N PHE A 15 -24.81 18.44 3.77
CA PHE A 15 -23.64 17.58 3.59
C PHE A 15 -23.92 16.58 2.45
N ALA A 16 -23.39 16.84 1.27
CA ALA A 16 -23.31 15.84 0.20
C ALA A 16 -22.21 14.82 0.55
N CYS A 17 -22.59 13.78 1.30
CA CYS A 17 -21.70 12.65 1.58
C CYS A 17 -21.71 11.70 0.36
N ASN A 18 -20.57 11.52 -0.30
CA ASN A 18 -20.39 10.61 -1.44
C ASN A 18 -20.61 9.15 -1.01
N LYS A 19 -21.85 8.64 -1.08
CA LYS A 19 -22.23 7.28 -0.67
C LYS A 19 -21.83 6.17 -1.65
N ASP A 20 -21.29 6.50 -2.83
CA ASP A 20 -21.10 5.52 -3.90
C ASP A 20 -19.83 4.68 -3.77
N LYS A 21 -18.84 5.10 -2.95
CA LYS A 21 -17.60 4.33 -2.75
C LYS A 21 -17.76 3.19 -1.74
N GLU A 22 -18.64 3.31 -0.74
CA GLU A 22 -18.77 2.29 0.31
C GLU A 22 -19.43 0.99 -0.17
N ASN A 23 -20.27 1.04 -1.20
CA ASN A 23 -21.07 -0.14 -1.60
C ASN A 23 -20.26 -1.26 -2.29
N ARG A 24 -18.98 -1.03 -2.59
CA ARG A 24 -18.10 -2.02 -3.23
C ARG A 24 -17.20 -2.76 -2.25
N TYR A 25 -17.06 -2.26 -1.04
CA TYR A 25 -16.21 -2.83 0.00
C TYR A 25 -17.06 -3.45 1.11
N THR A 26 -16.50 -4.45 1.78
CA THR A 26 -16.98 -4.83 3.10
C THR A 26 -16.48 -3.80 4.13
N ARG A 27 -16.63 -4.08 5.43
CA ARG A 27 -16.03 -3.24 6.49
C ARG A 27 -14.60 -3.65 6.86
N ASN A 28 -14.10 -4.72 6.24
CA ASN A 28 -12.81 -5.28 6.56
C ASN A 28 -11.69 -4.49 5.87
N SER A 29 -10.73 -4.02 6.67
CA SER A 29 -9.57 -3.27 6.21
C SER A 29 -8.35 -3.55 7.10
N LEU A 30 -7.16 -3.55 6.51
CA LEU A 30 -5.87 -3.59 7.20
C LEU A 30 -5.02 -2.41 6.73
N GLU A 31 -4.15 -1.93 7.60
CA GLU A 31 -3.16 -0.90 7.28
C GLU A 31 -1.77 -1.34 7.73
N TYR A 32 -0.77 -1.04 6.91
CA TYR A 32 0.64 -1.30 7.20
C TYR A 32 1.49 -0.12 6.75
N ASN A 33 2.57 0.15 7.46
CA ASN A 33 3.57 1.13 7.08
C ASN A 33 4.60 0.50 6.11
N LEU A 34 5.09 1.32 5.19
CA LEU A 34 6.33 1.07 4.45
C LEU A 34 7.36 2.07 4.96
N TYR A 35 8.48 1.56 5.42
CA TYR A 35 9.58 2.35 5.94
C TYR A 35 10.66 2.55 4.89
N GLN A 36 11.45 3.61 5.05
CA GLN A 36 12.51 3.98 4.12
C GLN A 36 13.56 2.87 3.98
N GLY A 37 13.76 2.41 2.74
CA GLY A 37 14.66 1.29 2.42
C GLY A 37 16.05 1.71 1.89
N SER A 38 16.20 2.94 1.43
CA SER A 38 17.42 3.43 0.78
C SER A 38 17.71 4.89 1.13
N ASP A 39 18.71 5.51 0.49
CA ASP A 39 19.06 6.91 0.72
C ASP A 39 18.02 7.88 0.12
N PHE A 40 17.09 7.35 -0.69
CA PHE A 40 15.92 8.08 -1.13
C PHE A 40 14.90 8.14 0.02
N ASN A 41 14.48 9.36 0.37
CA ASN A 41 13.52 9.58 1.44
C ASN A 41 12.08 9.28 0.97
N TYR A 42 11.78 8.00 0.84
CA TYR A 42 10.43 7.49 0.62
C TYR A 42 9.99 6.65 1.81
N GLU A 43 8.80 6.93 2.30
CA GLU A 43 8.05 6.08 3.22
C GLU A 43 6.61 5.96 2.70
N GLY A 44 5.77 5.14 3.30
CA GLY A 44 4.41 5.01 2.79
C GLY A 44 3.47 4.21 3.66
N LYS A 45 2.28 4.03 3.13
CA LYS A 45 1.21 3.24 3.74
C LYS A 45 0.59 2.31 2.71
N VAL A 46 0.30 1.10 3.16
CA VAL A 46 -0.51 0.11 2.45
C VAL A 46 -1.86 0.05 3.14
N THR A 47 -2.93 0.19 2.37
CA THR A 47 -4.30 -0.05 2.83
C THR A 47 -4.88 -1.21 2.03
N LEU A 48 -5.20 -2.31 2.71
CA LEU A 48 -5.85 -3.46 2.12
C LEU A 48 -7.34 -3.44 2.48
N ARG A 49 -8.22 -3.51 1.49
CA ARG A 49 -9.67 -3.54 1.69
C ARG A 49 -10.27 -4.76 1.01
N GLU A 50 -11.22 -5.39 1.70
CA GLU A 50 -11.97 -6.49 1.12
C GLU A 50 -13.14 -5.95 0.28
N LEU A 51 -13.26 -6.44 -0.95
CA LEU A 51 -14.38 -6.16 -1.83
C LEU A 51 -15.57 -7.06 -1.46
N VAL A 52 -16.79 -6.62 -1.76
CA VAL A 52 -18.00 -7.47 -1.62
C VAL A 52 -17.94 -8.75 -2.47
N SER A 53 -17.06 -8.81 -3.46
CA SER A 53 -16.77 -10.03 -4.25
C SER A 53 -15.87 -11.04 -3.54
N GLY A 54 -15.31 -10.70 -2.37
CA GLY A 54 -14.33 -11.53 -1.65
C GLY A 54 -12.87 -11.32 -2.07
N GLN A 55 -12.61 -10.56 -3.14
CA GLN A 55 -11.25 -10.20 -3.53
C GLN A 55 -10.69 -9.09 -2.65
N LEU A 56 -9.37 -8.99 -2.59
CA LEU A 56 -8.66 -7.96 -1.84
C LEU A 56 -8.14 -6.87 -2.78
N GLU A 57 -8.41 -5.62 -2.45
CA GLU A 57 -7.81 -4.45 -3.09
C GLU A 57 -6.70 -3.89 -2.20
N MET A 58 -5.48 -3.85 -2.73
CA MET A 58 -4.33 -3.23 -2.09
C MET A 58 -4.08 -1.86 -2.69
N HIS A 59 -4.14 -0.82 -1.86
CA HIS A 59 -3.75 0.54 -2.20
C HIS A 59 -2.42 0.88 -1.53
N ILE A 60 -1.47 1.43 -2.29
CA ILE A 60 -0.19 1.91 -1.79
C ILE A 60 -0.10 3.41 -2.04
N GLU A 61 0.26 4.16 -1.01
CA GLU A 61 0.55 5.59 -1.08
C GLU A 61 1.93 5.86 -0.45
N LEU A 62 2.85 6.42 -1.24
CA LEU A 62 4.15 6.85 -0.75
C LEU A 62 4.16 8.35 -0.46
N ILE A 63 5.01 8.73 0.49
CA ILE A 63 5.42 10.09 0.79
C ILE A 63 6.88 10.20 0.39
N GLY A 64 7.20 11.16 -0.47
CA GLY A 64 8.56 11.41 -0.95
C GLY A 64 8.58 12.35 -2.15
N ALA A 65 9.69 12.36 -2.88
CA ALA A 65 9.84 13.23 -4.04
C ALA A 65 8.93 12.78 -5.21
N LYS A 66 8.23 13.74 -5.80
CA LYS A 66 7.44 13.55 -7.03
C LYS A 66 8.25 14.01 -8.24
N SER A 67 7.95 13.45 -9.40
CA SER A 67 8.54 13.86 -10.67
C SER A 67 7.46 14.24 -11.69
N THR A 68 7.85 14.97 -12.72
CA THR A 68 7.02 15.24 -13.90
C THR A 68 7.29 14.26 -15.04
N GLU A 69 8.38 13.49 -14.95
CA GLU A 69 8.73 12.45 -15.92
C GLU A 69 7.81 11.24 -15.76
N ASP A 70 7.44 10.60 -16.88
CA ASP A 70 6.67 9.37 -16.86
C ASP A 70 7.53 8.20 -16.39
N TYR A 71 7.34 7.79 -15.14
CA TYR A 71 8.01 6.62 -14.58
C TYR A 71 7.18 5.97 -13.47
N PHE A 72 7.37 4.67 -13.29
CA PHE A 72 6.62 3.88 -12.32
C PHE A 72 7.57 3.03 -11.49
N PHE A 73 7.54 3.19 -10.17
CA PHE A 73 8.34 2.39 -9.25
C PHE A 73 7.77 0.97 -9.14
N PRO A 74 8.53 -0.09 -9.48
CA PRO A 74 8.04 -1.45 -9.36
C PRO A 74 7.73 -1.81 -7.91
N ALA A 75 6.70 -2.63 -7.73
CA ALA A 75 6.25 -3.05 -6.41
C ALA A 75 5.94 -4.54 -6.41
N HIS A 76 6.43 -5.22 -5.38
CA HIS A 76 6.26 -6.66 -5.23
C HIS A 76 5.75 -6.99 -3.85
N LEU A 77 4.79 -7.89 -3.81
CA LEU A 77 4.45 -8.65 -2.61
C LEU A 77 5.33 -9.89 -2.59
N HIS A 78 6.07 -10.11 -1.51
CA HIS A 78 6.94 -11.26 -1.31
C HIS A 78 6.43 -12.13 -0.16
N PHE A 79 6.83 -13.41 -0.18
CA PHE A 79 6.71 -14.28 0.98
C PHE A 79 7.81 -13.98 2.01
N SER A 80 7.59 -14.40 3.26
CA SER A 80 8.51 -14.21 4.39
C SER A 80 8.68 -12.74 4.83
N THR A 81 9.46 -12.51 5.87
CA THR A 81 9.79 -11.16 6.36
C THR A 81 10.73 -10.41 5.41
N TYR A 82 10.77 -9.08 5.49
CA TYR A 82 11.58 -8.24 4.58
C TYR A 82 13.09 -8.48 4.67
N ASP A 83 13.56 -9.00 5.80
CA ASP A 83 14.93 -9.36 6.15
C ASP A 83 15.24 -10.86 5.95
N GLY A 84 14.22 -11.65 5.58
CA GLY A 84 14.36 -13.07 5.31
C GLY A 84 15.24 -13.33 4.06
N PRO A 85 16.09 -14.38 4.08
CA PRO A 85 16.79 -14.83 2.89
C PRO A 85 15.79 -15.46 1.91
N ASP A 86 16.07 -15.35 0.61
CA ASP A 86 15.33 -16.02 -0.46
C ASP A 86 13.81 -15.86 -0.36
N SER A 87 13.34 -14.61 -0.41
CA SER A 87 11.91 -14.26 -0.41
C SER A 87 11.35 -14.21 -1.84
N PRO A 88 10.74 -15.28 -2.38
CA PRO A 88 10.15 -15.24 -3.72
C PRO A 88 9.00 -14.23 -3.81
N ILE A 89 8.78 -13.70 -5.01
CA ILE A 89 7.63 -12.84 -5.31
C ILE A 89 6.36 -13.69 -5.19
N ALA A 90 5.47 -13.29 -4.27
CA ALA A 90 4.13 -13.83 -4.14
C ALA A 90 3.18 -13.24 -5.18
N PHE A 91 3.29 -11.94 -5.45
CA PHE A 91 2.44 -11.25 -6.43
C PHE A 91 3.12 -9.99 -6.99
N GLN A 92 2.99 -9.78 -8.30
CA GLN A 92 3.40 -8.53 -8.97
C GLN A 92 2.34 -7.46 -8.73
N LEU A 93 2.67 -6.41 -7.97
CA LEU A 93 1.73 -5.31 -7.73
C LEU A 93 1.77 -4.31 -8.89
N ASN A 94 0.67 -3.57 -9.06
CA ASN A 94 0.69 -2.44 -9.98
C ASN A 94 1.76 -1.43 -9.52
N PRO A 95 2.62 -0.95 -10.43
CA PRO A 95 3.74 -0.11 -10.06
C PRO A 95 3.25 1.29 -9.65
N ILE A 96 4.01 1.95 -8.79
CA ILE A 96 3.64 3.25 -8.19
C ILE A 96 3.98 4.34 -9.19
N ASN A 97 2.99 5.12 -9.61
CA ASN A 97 3.22 6.28 -10.46
C ASN A 97 4.02 7.34 -9.69
N ASN A 98 5.19 7.73 -10.18
CA ASN A 98 6.07 8.70 -9.51
C ASN A 98 5.49 10.14 -9.45
N LYS A 99 4.44 10.44 -10.23
CA LYS A 99 3.79 11.75 -10.28
C LYS A 99 2.85 11.97 -9.11
N ASP A 100 2.08 10.96 -8.73
CA ASP A 100 1.10 11.03 -7.64
C ASP A 100 1.48 10.19 -6.41
N LEU A 101 2.47 9.30 -6.56
CA LEU A 101 2.99 8.35 -5.57
C LEU A 101 1.97 7.32 -5.12
N LYS A 102 1.09 6.88 -6.01
CA LYS A 102 0.01 5.93 -5.70
C LYS A 102 -0.03 4.75 -6.65
N SER A 103 -0.50 3.62 -6.13
CA SER A 103 -1.00 2.50 -6.94
C SER A 103 -2.17 1.79 -6.25
N THR A 104 -2.98 1.10 -7.05
CA THR A 104 -4.06 0.24 -6.57
C THR A 104 -4.05 -1.05 -7.34
N THR A 105 -4.05 -2.19 -6.65
CA THR A 105 -4.00 -3.54 -7.23
C THR A 105 -5.14 -4.38 -6.68
N ILE A 106 -5.90 -5.08 -7.54
CA ILE A 106 -6.78 -6.16 -7.09
C ILE A 106 -5.95 -7.44 -7.05
N LEU A 107 -5.83 -8.04 -5.88
CA LEU A 107 -5.09 -9.28 -5.71
C LEU A 107 -5.84 -10.44 -6.36
N GLY A 108 -5.07 -11.30 -7.00
CA GLY A 108 -5.52 -12.56 -7.58
C GLY A 108 -4.80 -13.74 -6.95
N MET A 109 -4.59 -14.77 -7.77
CA MET A 109 -3.84 -15.95 -7.36
C MET A 109 -2.37 -15.60 -7.18
N MET A 110 -1.82 -15.99 -6.03
CA MET A 110 -0.41 -15.86 -5.71
C MET A 110 0.43 -16.82 -6.57
N SER A 111 1.73 -16.59 -6.66
CA SER A 111 2.65 -17.41 -7.45
C SER A 111 2.72 -18.88 -6.99
N ASN A 112 2.33 -19.16 -5.73
CA ASN A 112 2.22 -20.52 -5.19
C ASN A 112 0.85 -21.20 -5.46
N GLY A 113 -0.04 -20.55 -6.21
CA GLY A 113 -1.37 -21.06 -6.55
C GLY A 113 -2.46 -20.79 -5.51
N GLN A 114 -2.15 -20.14 -4.38
CA GLN A 114 -3.14 -19.80 -3.37
C GLN A 114 -3.90 -18.52 -3.74
N ASN A 115 -5.19 -18.47 -3.43
CA ASN A 115 -5.95 -17.22 -3.35
C ASN A 115 -6.10 -16.86 -1.87
N LEU A 116 -5.82 -15.61 -1.51
CA LEU A 116 -5.98 -15.12 -0.14
C LEU A 116 -7.30 -14.35 -0.03
N ASP A 117 -8.16 -14.79 0.89
CA ASP A 117 -9.23 -13.95 1.42
C ASP A 117 -8.71 -13.06 2.57
N PHE A 118 -9.58 -12.23 3.13
CA PHE A 118 -9.19 -11.28 4.18
C PHE A 118 -8.64 -11.97 5.44
N GLU A 119 -9.22 -13.09 5.86
CA GLU A 119 -8.80 -13.82 7.06
C GLU A 119 -7.47 -14.53 6.85
N ALA A 120 -7.28 -15.13 5.68
CA ALA A 120 -6.02 -15.72 5.27
C ALA A 120 -4.91 -14.66 5.16
N PHE A 121 -5.21 -13.47 4.64
CA PHE A 121 -4.22 -12.40 4.49
C PHE A 121 -3.67 -11.90 5.83
N LYS A 122 -4.49 -11.86 6.89
CA LYS A 122 -4.01 -11.53 8.24
C LYS A 122 -2.94 -12.51 8.74
N ASN A 123 -2.94 -13.73 8.23
CA ASN A 123 -1.99 -14.79 8.55
C ASN A 123 -0.98 -15.01 7.41
N PHE A 124 -0.88 -14.06 6.47
CA PHE A 124 0.11 -14.13 5.40
C PHE A 124 1.49 -13.78 5.95
N ASP A 125 2.44 -14.68 5.77
CA ASP A 125 3.85 -14.43 6.06
C ASP A 125 4.45 -13.72 4.83
N GLY A 126 4.50 -12.39 4.89
CA GLY A 126 4.98 -11.62 3.75
C GLY A 126 5.41 -10.20 4.06
N HIS A 127 5.90 -9.55 3.02
CA HIS A 127 6.31 -8.15 3.03
C HIS A 127 6.18 -7.53 1.64
N ILE A 128 6.26 -6.21 1.57
CA ILE A 128 6.26 -5.44 0.33
C ILE A 128 7.61 -4.76 0.16
N LYS A 129 8.11 -4.72 -1.07
CA LYS A 129 9.27 -3.92 -1.50
C LYS A 129 8.89 -3.05 -2.69
N ILE A 130 9.29 -1.79 -2.64
CA ILE A 130 9.20 -0.84 -3.74
C ILE A 130 10.60 -0.57 -4.26
N HIS A 131 10.83 -0.81 -5.54
CA HIS A 131 12.14 -0.69 -6.17
C HIS A 131 12.29 0.65 -6.90
N LEU A 132 13.52 1.15 -7.01
CA LEU A 132 13.80 2.32 -7.85
C LEU A 132 13.66 1.97 -9.34
N ALA A 133 14.06 0.77 -9.76
CA ALA A 133 13.95 0.33 -11.14
C ALA A 133 13.51 -1.13 -11.31
N GLU A 134 12.97 -1.44 -12.48
CA GLU A 134 12.51 -2.79 -12.85
C GLU A 134 13.68 -3.72 -13.16
N SER A 135 14.82 -3.17 -13.59
CA SER A 135 16.00 -3.94 -13.96
C SER A 135 17.28 -3.10 -13.80
N GLY A 136 18.43 -3.76 -13.97
CA GLY A 136 19.74 -3.11 -13.85
C GLY A 136 20.18 -2.93 -12.39
N PRO A 137 21.24 -2.13 -12.15
CA PRO A 137 21.78 -1.95 -10.80
C PRO A 137 20.76 -1.31 -9.83
N ASP A 138 19.90 -0.43 -10.36
CA ASP A 138 18.89 0.29 -9.58
C ASP A 138 17.71 -0.60 -9.14
N TYR A 139 17.60 -1.82 -9.68
CA TYR A 139 16.66 -2.81 -9.17
C TYR A 139 16.92 -3.15 -7.70
N ASN A 140 18.18 -3.17 -7.28
CA ASN A 140 18.55 -3.47 -5.89
C ASN A 140 18.33 -2.30 -4.93
N VAL A 141 17.94 -1.13 -5.44
CA VAL A 141 17.63 0.04 -4.62
C VAL A 141 16.18 -0.05 -4.17
N ILE A 142 15.98 -0.38 -2.91
CA ILE A 142 14.65 -0.46 -2.30
C ILE A 142 14.26 0.92 -1.76
N LEU A 143 13.29 1.58 -2.39
CA LEU A 143 12.78 2.89 -1.95
C LEU A 143 12.10 2.78 -0.59
N ALA A 144 11.19 1.82 -0.45
CA ALA A 144 10.48 1.55 0.79
C ALA A 144 10.16 0.06 0.92
N ALA A 145 10.12 -0.44 2.15
CA ALA A 145 9.76 -1.81 2.47
C ALA A 145 8.97 -1.92 3.77
N GLY A 146 8.18 -2.97 3.92
CA GLY A 146 7.46 -3.23 5.16
C GLY A 146 6.85 -4.62 5.20
N ASN A 147 6.96 -5.26 6.36
CA ASN A 147 6.25 -6.49 6.68
C ASN A 147 4.73 -6.28 6.63
N ILE A 148 3.99 -7.31 6.26
CA ILE A 148 2.53 -7.31 6.27
C ILE A 148 1.97 -8.65 6.76
N GLY A 149 0.65 -8.72 6.91
CA GLY A 149 -0.02 -9.94 7.38
C GLY A 149 0.34 -10.20 8.84
N LEU A 150 0.95 -11.37 9.11
CA LEU A 150 1.30 -11.76 10.48
C LEU A 150 2.62 -11.15 10.98
N ASN A 151 3.44 -10.64 10.06
CA ASN A 151 4.79 -10.18 10.36
C ASN A 151 4.76 -8.82 11.07
N ASP A 152 5.70 -8.61 12.00
CA ASP A 152 5.78 -7.36 12.78
C ASP A 152 6.07 -6.18 11.85
N ASN A 153 5.15 -5.22 11.83
CA ASN A 153 5.20 -3.99 11.05
C ASN A 153 5.42 -2.75 11.94
N SER A 154 5.89 -2.93 13.17
CA SER A 154 6.24 -1.82 14.06
C SER A 154 7.48 -1.07 13.56
N ARG A 155 7.58 0.21 13.86
CA ARG A 155 8.74 1.03 13.48
C ARG A 155 10.00 0.55 14.19
N GLU A 156 9.84 0.09 15.44
CA GLU A 156 10.92 -0.35 16.30
C GLU A 156 11.58 -1.65 15.83
N SER A 157 10.83 -2.50 15.11
CA SER A 157 11.34 -3.76 14.55
C SER A 157 11.90 -3.62 13.12
N PHE A 158 11.82 -2.43 12.52
CA PHE A 158 12.31 -2.19 11.17
C PHE A 158 13.78 -1.78 11.17
N GLU A 159 14.61 -2.61 10.54
CA GLU A 159 16.05 -2.40 10.34
C GLU A 159 16.34 -2.27 8.84
N ARG A 160 16.59 -1.04 8.39
CA ARG A 160 16.85 -0.74 6.98
C ARG A 160 18.02 -1.56 6.42
N GLU A 161 19.07 -1.74 7.21
CA GLU A 161 20.29 -2.44 6.83
C GLU A 161 20.09 -3.97 6.72
N ALA A 162 18.98 -4.50 7.26
CA ALA A 162 18.64 -5.92 7.21
C ALA A 162 17.82 -6.29 5.97
N ILE A 163 17.33 -5.32 5.18
CA ILE A 163 16.51 -5.58 3.99
C ILE A 163 17.24 -6.53 3.04
N SER A 164 16.63 -7.69 2.77
CA SER A 164 17.22 -8.66 1.86
C SER A 164 17.19 -8.13 0.42
N ILE A 165 18.33 -8.21 -0.27
CA ILE A 165 18.41 -7.82 -1.68
C ILE A 165 17.77 -8.92 -2.52
N CYS A 166 16.87 -8.54 -3.42
CA CYS A 166 16.33 -9.45 -4.41
C CYS A 166 17.47 -9.88 -5.34
N LEU A 167 17.96 -11.11 -5.21
CA LEU A 167 18.96 -11.62 -6.15
C LEU A 167 18.32 -11.67 -7.55
N PRO A 168 18.96 -11.08 -8.58
CA PRO A 168 18.47 -11.25 -9.94
C PRO A 168 18.54 -12.73 -10.27
N THR A 169 17.39 -13.35 -10.56
CA THR A 169 17.36 -14.69 -11.14
C THR A 169 18.01 -14.58 -12.52
N TYR A 170 19.26 -15.03 -12.64
CA TYR A 170 19.98 -15.14 -13.91
C TYR A 170 19.32 -16.17 -14.83
#